data_AF-A0A7V8BQX7-F1
#
_entry.id   AF-A0A7V8BQX7-F1
#
_cell.length_a   1.000
_cell.length_b   1.000
_cell.length_c   1.000
_cell.angle_alpha   90.00
_cell.angle_beta   90.00
_cell.angle_gamma   90.00
#
_symmetry.space_group_name_H-M   'P 1'
#
loop_
_entity.id
_entity.type
_entity.pdbx_description
1 polymer ?
#
loop_
_entity_poly.entity_id
_entity_poly.type
_entity_poly.pdbx_seq_one_letter_code
_entity_poly.pdbx_strand_id
1 'polypeptide(L)'
;MFTFNAKTKKAVFQLELPEAHSVSLLGDFNEWDHTKNAMKKSKNGIWKAEIKLAPGEYQFLYFADESKWLTDDQCPRTTSEVGTENSIALIEETKPVRTAAKKVRATKKK
;
A
#
# COMPACT_ATOMS: atom_id res chain seq x y z
N MET A 1 -0.20 6.83 0.84
CA MET A 1 -1.64 7.09 1.06
C MET A 1 -2.46 6.16 0.20
N PHE A 2 -3.51 5.59 0.78
CA PHE A 2 -4.44 4.68 0.12
C PHE A 2 -5.85 5.29 0.10
N THR A 3 -6.55 5.14 -1.02
CA THR A 3 -7.97 5.55 -1.13
C THR A 3 -8.77 4.45 -1.81
N PHE A 4 -9.98 4.18 -1.32
CA PHE A 4 -10.87 3.18 -1.90
C PHE A 4 -12.23 3.77 -2.21
N ASN A 5 -12.74 3.46 -3.40
CA ASN A 5 -14.09 3.81 -3.82
C ASN A 5 -14.97 2.56 -3.79
N ALA A 6 -15.84 2.47 -2.78
CA ALA A 6 -16.76 1.35 -2.60
C ALA A 6 -17.75 1.17 -3.77
N LYS A 7 -18.17 2.26 -4.43
CA LYS A 7 -19.12 2.19 -5.56
C LYS A 7 -18.51 1.51 -6.78
N THR A 8 -17.24 1.77 -7.04
CA THR A 8 -16.52 1.26 -8.23
C THR A 8 -15.56 0.13 -7.91
N LYS A 9 -15.52 -0.31 -6.64
CA LYS A 9 -14.57 -1.31 -6.11
C LYS A 9 -13.12 -0.98 -6.50
N LYS A 10 -12.80 0.32 -6.58
CA LYS A 10 -11.51 0.81 -7.10
C LYS A 10 -10.66 1.31 -5.95
N ALA A 11 -9.58 0.61 -5.67
CA ALA A 11 -8.51 1.00 -4.78
C ALA A 11 -7.44 1.79 -5.56
N VAL A 12 -7.00 2.89 -4.98
CA VAL A 12 -5.96 3.76 -5.54
C VAL A 12 -4.87 3.89 -4.49
N PHE A 13 -3.70 3.39 -4.85
CA PHE A 13 -2.49 3.41 -4.03
C PHE A 13 -1.60 4.54 -4.52
N GLN A 14 -1.16 5.39 -3.59
CA GLN A 14 -0.32 6.55 -3.88
C GLN A 14 0.89 6.56 -2.96
N LEU A 15 2.09 6.65 -3.55
CA LEU A 15 3.35 6.71 -2.83
C LEU A 15 4.15 7.90 -3.33
N GLU A 16 4.55 8.81 -2.45
CA GLU A 16 5.41 9.93 -2.80
C GLU A 16 6.87 9.47 -2.70
N LEU A 17 7.50 9.22 -3.85
CA LEU A 17 8.90 8.82 -3.92
C LEU A 17 9.54 9.43 -5.18
N PRO A 18 9.86 10.74 -5.15
CA PRO A 18 10.44 11.42 -6.31
C PRO A 18 11.79 10.82 -6.72
N GLU A 19 12.54 10.30 -5.76
CA GLU A 19 13.88 9.71 -5.96
C GLU A 19 13.86 8.31 -6.60
N ALA A 20 12.73 7.59 -6.57
CA ALA A 20 12.66 6.25 -7.19
C ALA A 20 12.63 6.33 -8.72
N HIS A 21 13.24 5.35 -9.38
CA HIS A 21 13.20 5.19 -10.84
C HIS A 21 12.09 4.23 -11.28
N SER A 22 11.84 3.20 -10.48
CA SER A 22 10.78 2.21 -10.67
C SER A 22 10.12 1.93 -9.33
N VAL A 23 8.80 1.80 -9.31
CA VAL A 23 8.05 1.32 -8.14
C VAL A 23 7.03 0.31 -8.62
N SER A 24 7.06 -0.88 -8.05
CA SER A 24 6.07 -1.93 -8.27
C SER A 24 5.23 -2.11 -7.01
N LEU A 25 3.93 -2.29 -7.21
CA LEU A 25 3.00 -2.58 -6.12
C LEU A 25 2.77 -4.08 -6.07
N LEU A 26 3.15 -4.67 -4.95
CA LEU A 26 3.02 -6.08 -4.63
C LEU A 26 1.88 -6.26 -3.64
N GLY A 27 1.19 -7.38 -3.71
CA GLY A 27 0.17 -7.74 -2.74
C GLY A 27 -0.57 -9.01 -3.15
N ASP A 28 -1.45 -9.47 -2.26
CA ASP A 28 -2.17 -10.73 -2.44
C ASP A 28 -3.03 -10.74 -3.71
N PHE A 29 -3.59 -9.59 -4.08
CA PHE A 29 -4.41 -9.41 -5.28
C PHE A 29 -3.63 -9.62 -6.59
N ASN A 30 -2.30 -9.62 -6.53
CA ASN A 30 -1.43 -9.80 -7.68
C ASN A 30 -0.37 -10.88 -7.41
N GLU A 31 -0.65 -11.79 -6.48
CA GLU A 31 0.24 -12.93 -6.15
C GLU A 31 1.68 -12.50 -5.81
N TRP A 32 1.86 -11.29 -5.25
CA TRP A 32 3.19 -10.73 -4.96
C TRP A 32 4.11 -10.66 -6.19
N ASP A 33 3.55 -10.39 -7.36
CA ASP A 33 4.30 -10.30 -8.62
C ASP A 33 4.73 -8.86 -8.95
N HIS A 34 6.04 -8.60 -8.90
CA HIS A 34 6.64 -7.28 -9.18
C HIS A 34 6.59 -6.87 -10.66
N THR A 35 6.36 -7.82 -11.57
CA THR A 35 6.31 -7.58 -13.02
C THR A 35 4.91 -7.21 -13.50
N LYS A 36 3.88 -7.71 -12.81
CA LYS A 36 2.47 -7.51 -13.20
C LYS A 36 1.93 -6.12 -12.84
N ASN A 37 2.43 -5.47 -11.79
CA ASN A 37 1.88 -4.19 -11.29
C ASN A 37 2.93 -3.07 -11.08
N ALA A 38 3.56 -2.63 -12.16
CA ALA A 38 4.36 -1.40 -12.13
C ALA A 38 3.47 -0.16 -11.90
N MET A 39 3.81 0.66 -10.91
CA MET A 39 3.12 1.92 -10.63
C MET A 39 3.48 2.98 -11.68
N LYS A 40 2.57 3.92 -11.93
CA LYS A 40 2.85 5.07 -12.80
C LYS A 40 3.40 6.24 -12.00
N LYS A 41 4.61 6.69 -12.34
CA LYS A 41 5.19 7.93 -11.80
C LYS A 41 4.49 9.14 -12.39
N SER A 42 3.98 10.01 -11.51
CA SER A 42 3.47 11.32 -11.90
C SER A 42 4.61 12.36 -11.94
N LYS A 43 4.41 13.46 -12.66
CA LYS A 43 5.40 14.55 -12.79
C LYS A 43 5.83 15.16 -11.44
N ASN A 44 4.98 15.03 -10.42
CA ASN A 44 5.23 15.54 -9.07
C ASN A 44 6.04 14.56 -8.20
N GLY A 45 6.53 13.45 -8.75
CA GLY A 45 7.24 12.42 -7.96
C GLY A 45 6.32 11.49 -7.17
N ILE A 46 5.02 11.54 -7.45
CA ILE A 46 4.01 10.68 -6.82
C ILE A 46 3.74 9.48 -7.72
N TRP A 47 3.95 8.28 -7.19
CA TRP A 47 3.59 7.02 -7.81
C TRP A 47 2.14 6.69 -7.55
N LYS A 48 1.41 6.29 -8.58
CA LYS A 48 -0.01 5.92 -8.50
C LYS A 48 -0.26 4.56 -9.13
N ALA A 49 -0.98 3.70 -8.43
CA ALA A 49 -1.55 2.46 -8.95
C ALA A 49 -3.04 2.38 -8.66
N GLU A 50 -3.78 1.81 -9.60
CA GLU A 50 -5.24 1.72 -9.54
C GLU A 50 -5.64 0.25 -9.73
N ILE A 51 -6.21 -0.36 -8.70
CA ILE A 51 -6.54 -1.79 -8.69
C ILE A 51 -8.01 -1.94 -8.31
N LYS A 52 -8.70 -2.90 -8.92
CA LYS A 52 -10.05 -3.25 -8.49
C LYS A 52 -9.96 -4.32 -7.39
N LEU A 53 -10.38 -3.97 -6.19
CA LEU A 53 -10.38 -4.86 -5.02
C LEU A 53 -11.79 -5.02 -4.50
N ALA A 54 -12.16 -6.25 -4.16
CA ALA A 54 -13.37 -6.51 -3.42
C ALA A 54 -13.18 -6.10 -1.95
N PRO A 55 -14.27 -5.90 -1.19
CA PRO A 55 -14.21 -5.73 0.25
C PRO A 55 -13.49 -6.91 0.92
N GLY A 56 -12.66 -6.61 1.90
CA GLY A 56 -11.79 -7.58 2.54
C GLY A 56 -10.48 -6.95 3.02
N GLU A 57 -9.65 -7.77 3.65
CA GLU A 57 -8.30 -7.40 4.05
C GLU A 57 -7.30 -7.90 3.00
N TYR A 58 -6.43 -7.03 2.52
CA TYR A 58 -5.38 -7.40 1.56
C TYR A 58 -4.03 -6.89 2.04
N GLN A 59 -3.01 -7.72 1.96
CA GLN A 59 -1.65 -7.27 2.21
C GLN A 59 -1.03 -6.72 0.93
N PHE A 60 -0.22 -5.69 1.10
CA PHE A 60 0.49 -5.04 0.01
C PHE A 60 1.82 -4.45 0.47
N LEU A 61 2.70 -4.22 -0.49
CA LEU A 61 4.06 -3.71 -0.29
C LEU A 61 4.51 -2.96 -1.54
N TYR A 62 5.24 -1.87 -1.36
CA TYR A 62 5.84 -1.15 -2.47
C TYR A 62 7.30 -1.60 -2.65
N PHE A 63 7.67 -1.96 -3.87
CA PHE A 63 9.02 -2.38 -4.21
C PHE A 63 9.63 -1.34 -5.15
N ALA A 64 10.52 -0.51 -4.61
CA ALA A 64 11.17 0.58 -5.30
C ALA A 64 12.60 0.21 -5.73
N ASP A 65 13.00 0.63 -6.94
CA ASP A 65 14.34 0.45 -7.52
C ASP A 65 14.85 -0.99 -7.41
N GLU A 66 13.94 -1.97 -7.45
CA GLU A 66 14.18 -3.40 -7.30
C GLU A 66 15.05 -3.81 -6.09
N SER A 67 15.11 -2.94 -5.07
CA SER A 67 16.03 -3.10 -3.93
C SER A 67 15.41 -2.65 -2.60
N LYS A 68 14.38 -1.81 -2.64
CA LYS A 68 13.77 -1.21 -1.45
C LYS A 68 12.34 -1.68 -1.28
N TRP A 69 12.07 -2.30 -0.14
CA TRP A 69 10.72 -2.61 0.31
C TRP A 69 10.21 -1.47 1.16
N LEU A 70 9.07 -0.91 0.77
CA LEU A 70 8.47 0.26 1.36
C LEU A 70 7.03 -0.07 1.77
N THR A 71 6.70 0.25 3.01
CA THR A 71 5.37 0.09 3.58
C THR A 71 4.66 1.45 3.62
N ASP A 72 3.34 1.44 3.51
CA ASP A 72 2.53 2.63 3.76
C ASP A 72 2.38 2.87 5.27
N ASP A 73 2.88 4.00 5.77
CA ASP A 73 2.79 4.36 7.20
C ASP A 73 1.36 4.76 7.62
N GLN A 74 0.48 5.07 6.67
CA GLN A 74 -0.94 5.34 6.96
C GLN A 74 -1.76 4.06 7.07
N CYS A 75 -1.18 2.90 6.71
CA CYS A 75 -1.83 1.61 6.82
C CYS A 75 -1.26 0.81 8.01
N PRO A 76 -2.07 -0.08 8.61
CA PRO A 76 -1.56 -1.03 9.59
C PRO A 76 -0.43 -1.87 8.98
N ARG A 77 0.67 -2.02 9.70
CA ARG A 77 1.75 -2.94 9.34
C ARG A 77 1.48 -4.31 9.94
N THR A 78 1.81 -5.35 9.19
CA THR A 78 1.80 -6.75 9.63
C THR A 78 3.14 -7.39 9.27
N THR A 79 3.52 -8.42 10.01
CA THR A 79 4.70 -9.21 9.70
C THR A 79 4.22 -10.51 9.06
N SER A 80 4.67 -10.76 7.84
CA SER A 80 4.42 -12.03 7.17
C SER A 80 5.17 -13.17 7.89
N GLU A 81 4.73 -14.40 7.68
CA GLU A 81 5.34 -15.61 8.28
C GLU A 81 6.83 -15.76 7.93
N VAL A 82 7.26 -15.15 6.81
CA VAL A 82 8.65 -15.09 6.35
C VAL A 82 9.48 -13.94 6.96
N GLY A 83 8.91 -13.16 7.89
CA GLY A 83 9.60 -12.07 8.59
C GLY A 83 9.64 -10.74 7.84
N THR A 84 8.88 -10.58 6.75
CA THR A 84 8.79 -9.33 5.98
C THR A 84 7.68 -8.44 6.54
N GLU A 85 7.95 -7.13 6.66
CA GLU A 85 6.93 -6.14 7.03
C GLU A 85 6.08 -5.78 5.80
N ASN A 86 4.77 -6.01 5.90
CA ASN A 86 3.77 -5.71 4.87
C ASN A 86 2.78 -4.66 5.39
N SER A 87 2.16 -3.90 4.49
CA SER A 87 1.03 -3.02 4.82
C SER A 87 -0.30 -3.71 4.56
N ILE A 88 -1.29 -3.45 5.39
CA ILE A 88 -2.65 -3.97 5.26
C ILE A 88 -3.58 -2.90 4.68
N ALA A 89 -4.21 -3.22 3.55
CA ALA A 89 -5.32 -2.46 2.98
C ALA A 89 -6.63 -3.08 3.44
N LEU A 90 -7.29 -2.42 4.40
CA LEU A 90 -8.63 -2.80 4.82
C LEU A 90 -9.66 -2.16 3.89
N ILE A 91 -10.32 -3.00 3.09
CA ILE A 91 -11.38 -2.61 2.16
C ILE A 91 -12.73 -2.86 2.85
N GLU A 92 -13.29 -1.84 3.49
CA GLU A 92 -14.63 -1.94 4.07
C GLU A 92 -15.68 -1.56 3.03
N GLU A 93 -16.65 -2.44 2.78
CA GLU A 93 -17.85 -2.11 1.99
C GLU A 93 -18.68 -1.16 2.84
N THR A 94 -18.58 0.15 2.57
CA THR A 94 -19.11 1.15 3.50
C THR A 94 -20.61 0.97 3.76
N LYS A 95 -20.99 0.72 5.02
CA LYS A 95 -21.48 1.84 5.82
C LYS A 95 -20.26 2.65 6.28
N PRO A 96 -20.32 3.99 6.31
CA PRO A 96 -19.15 4.84 6.52
C PRO A 96 -18.54 4.57 7.89
N VAL A 97 -17.48 3.77 7.91
CA VAL A 97 -16.74 3.46 9.12
C VAL A 97 -15.54 4.40 9.16
N ARG A 98 -15.51 5.23 10.20
CA ARG A 98 -14.32 5.98 10.61
C ARG A 98 -13.35 4.99 11.26
N THR A 99 -12.52 4.29 10.50
CA THR A 99 -11.49 3.42 11.12
C THR A 99 -10.19 4.20 11.32
N ALA A 100 -10.03 4.62 12.58
CA ALA A 100 -8.83 4.80 13.39
C ALA A 100 -7.46 4.91 12.69
N ALA A 101 -6.92 6.12 12.71
CA ALA A 101 -5.48 6.35 12.84
C ALA A 101 -4.96 5.62 14.09
N LYS A 102 -4.26 4.51 13.91
CA LYS A 102 -3.54 3.84 15.00
C LYS A 102 -2.26 4.64 15.25
N LYS A 103 -2.27 5.48 16.29
CA LYS A 103 -1.05 6.07 16.87
C LYS A 103 -0.05 4.93 17.17
N VAL A 104 0.99 4.77 16.37
CA VAL A 104 2.16 3.99 16.79
C VAL A 104 2.99 4.87 17.69
N ARG A 105 3.04 4.45 18.96
CA ARG A 105 3.74 5.07 20.07
C ARG A 105 5.25 4.94 19.85
N ALA A 106 5.97 5.98 20.26
CA ALA A 106 7.40 6.19 20.20
C ALA A 106 8.28 5.04 20.77
N THR A 107 9.51 4.95 20.26
CA THR A 107 10.67 4.54 21.08
C THR A 107 11.86 5.44 20.81
N LYS A 108 12.09 6.34 21.76
CA LYS A 108 13.25 7.21 21.93
C LYS A 108 14.45 6.35 22.40
N LYS A 109 15.62 6.52 21.76
CA LYS A 109 16.95 6.14 22.26
C LYS A 109 17.86 7.32 21.90
N LYS A 110 18.68 7.92 22.75
CA LYS A 110 19.03 7.79 24.17
C LYS A 110 19.52 9.19 24.60
#